data_AF-A0A314UBE6-F1
#
_entry.id   AF-A0A314UBE6-F1
#
_cell.length_a   1.000
_cell.length_b   1.000
_cell.length_c   1.000
_cell.angle_alpha   90.00
_cell.angle_beta   90.00
_cell.angle_gamma   90.00
#
_symmetry.space_group_name_H-M   'P 1'
#
loop_
_entity.id
_entity.type
_entity.pdbx_description
1 polymer ?
#
loop_
_entity_poly.entity_id
_entity_poly.type
_entity_poly.pdbx_seq_one_letter_code
_entity_poly.pdbx_strand_id
1 'polypeptide(L)'
;MKTPPIRPPNVRGANSSATIHFFKILLIGLCRLGLEPLKETDIHGIWKQVESFAELIGPYWSLRAAFGPLLETFLLLDRLLFLQEQGSSIEAVMLPIFNPALSPRNVAIIAKKLTQM
;
A
#
# COMPACT_ATOMS: atom_id res chain seq x y z
N MET A 1 28.66 0.38 9.43
CA MET A 1 28.17 1.00 10.67
C MET A 1 26.87 0.30 11.03
N LYS A 2 26.87 -0.58 12.04
CA LYS A 2 25.68 -1.37 12.41
C LYS A 2 24.82 -0.51 13.35
N THR A 3 23.55 -0.26 13.00
CA THR A 3 22.62 0.45 13.89
C THR A 3 22.35 -0.39 15.14
N PRO A 4 22.29 0.23 16.34
CA PRO A 4 22.08 -0.49 17.58
C PRO A 4 20.63 -1.01 17.65
N PRO A 5 20.38 -2.14 18.31
CA PRO A 5 19.02 -2.65 18.47
C PRO A 5 18.22 -1.70 19.35
N ILE A 6 17.16 -1.12 18.79
CA ILE A 6 16.21 -0.29 19.54
C ILE A 6 15.46 -1.23 20.49
N ARG A 7 15.85 -1.25 21.76
CA ARG A 7 15.13 -2.00 22.80
C ARG A 7 13.81 -1.25 23.03
N PRO A 8 12.64 -1.88 22.82
CA PRO A 8 11.37 -1.21 23.05
C PRO A 8 11.27 -0.79 24.52
N PRO A 9 10.74 0.42 24.81
CA PRO A 9 10.52 0.86 26.18
C PRO A 9 9.61 -0.13 26.90
N ASN A 10 9.89 -0.32 28.20
CA ASN A 10 9.31 -1.38 29.03
C ASN A 10 7.77 -1.28 29.08
N VAL A 11 7.08 -2.10 28.27
CA VAL A 11 5.61 -2.13 28.16
C VAL A 11 5.04 -2.94 29.33
N ARG A 12 5.07 -2.36 30.53
CA ARG A 12 4.32 -2.87 31.69
C ARG A 12 2.92 -2.28 31.66
N GLY A 13 1.96 -3.00 31.09
CA GLY A 13 0.53 -2.71 31.25
C GLY A 13 -0.41 -3.06 30.10
N ALA A 14 0.08 -3.27 28.87
CA ALA A 14 -0.77 -3.56 27.72
C ALA A 14 -0.61 -5.02 27.27
N ASN A 15 -1.42 -5.93 27.80
CA ASN A 15 -1.42 -7.35 27.44
C ASN A 15 -2.13 -7.66 26.10
N SER A 16 -2.27 -6.67 25.20
CA SER A 16 -2.85 -6.87 23.87
C SER A 16 -1.75 -6.84 22.81
N SER A 17 -1.60 -7.94 22.08
CA SER A 17 -0.67 -8.10 20.95
C SER A 17 -0.80 -6.99 19.90
N ALA A 18 -2.02 -6.44 19.74
CA ALA A 18 -2.32 -5.36 18.80
C ALA A 18 -1.65 -4.03 19.19
N THR A 19 -1.64 -3.68 20.48
CA THR A 19 -1.00 -2.47 20.99
C THR A 19 0.50 -2.49 20.69
N ILE A 20 1.17 -3.62 20.99
CA ILE A 20 2.61 -3.79 20.74
C ILE A 20 2.92 -3.63 19.24
N HIS A 21 2.08 -4.17 18.36
CA HIS A 21 2.22 -4.02 16.91
C HIS A 21 2.08 -2.57 16.45
N PHE A 22 1.07 -1.86 16.94
CA PHE A 22 0.84 -0.44 16.63
C PHE A 22 2.06 0.42 16.99
N PHE A 23 2.53 0.33 18.24
CA PHE A 23 3.70 1.09 18.70
C PHE A 23 4.94 0.77 17.87
N LYS A 24 5.17 -0.50 17.54
CA LYS A 24 6.30 -0.93 16.70
C LYS A 24 6.24 -0.31 15.31
N ILE A 25 5.08 -0.38 14.64
CA ILE A 25 4.90 0.18 13.29
C ILE A 25 5.08 1.70 13.30
N LEU A 26 4.51 2.38 14.30
CA LEU A 26 4.61 3.83 14.45
C LEU A 26 6.07 4.28 14.60
N LEU A 27 6.82 3.66 15.50
CA LEU A 27 8.24 4.00 15.74
C LEU A 27 9.11 3.74 14.50
N ILE A 28 8.87 2.63 13.78
CA ILE A 28 9.57 2.36 12.51
C ILE A 28 9.21 3.42 11.47
N GLY A 29 7.94 3.81 11.37
CA GLY A 29 7.48 4.83 10.43
C GLY A 29 8.12 6.20 10.69
N LEU A 30 8.13 6.63 11.95
CA LEU A 30 8.76 7.89 12.38
C LEU A 30 10.27 7.88 12.08
N CYS A 31 10.95 6.80 12.44
CA CYS A 31 12.38 6.64 12.17
C CYS A 31 12.70 6.71 10.67
N ARG A 32 11.89 6.08 9.81
CA ARG A 32 12.04 6.14 8.34
C ARG A 32 11.83 7.53 7.77
N LEU A 33 11.06 8.37 8.44
CA LEU A 33 10.83 9.77 8.07
C LEU A 33 11.89 10.71 8.66
N GLY A 34 12.85 10.20 9.43
CA GLY A 34 13.81 11.02 10.17
C GLY A 34 13.17 11.85 11.28
N LEU A 35 11.97 11.48 11.72
CA LEU A 35 11.25 12.13 12.80
C LEU A 35 11.51 11.39 14.10
N GLU A 36 12.04 12.08 15.10
CA GLU A 36 12.11 11.55 16.45
C GLU A 36 10.72 11.65 17.10
N PRO A 37 10.26 10.60 17.82
CA PRO A 37 9.05 10.70 18.62
C PRO A 37 9.18 11.88 19.58
N LEU A 38 8.30 12.88 19.46
CA LEU A 38 8.32 14.02 20.38
C LEU A 38 8.10 13.49 21.79
N LYS A 39 8.94 13.93 22.74
CA LYS A 39 8.89 13.49 24.15
C LYS A 39 7.53 13.72 24.82
N GLU A 40 6.67 14.55 24.23
CA GLU A 40 5.33 14.91 24.72
C GLU A 40 4.18 14.22 23.98
N THR A 41 4.42 13.43 22.94
CA THR A 41 3.30 12.77 22.24
C THR A 41 2.73 11.65 23.09
N ASP A 42 1.50 11.81 23.56
CA ASP A 42 0.74 10.75 24.23
C ASP A 42 0.24 9.71 23.21
N ILE A 43 1.16 8.88 22.72
CA ILE A 43 0.89 7.79 21.77
C ILE A 43 -0.12 6.80 22.37
N HIS A 44 -0.11 6.62 23.70
CA HIS A 44 -1.04 5.73 24.39
C HIS A 44 -2.47 6.30 24.39
N GLY A 45 -2.63 7.60 24.67
CA GLY A 45 -3.91 8.29 24.53
C GLY A 45 -4.43 8.31 23.09
N ILE A 46 -3.54 8.40 22.10
CA ILE A 46 -3.90 8.26 20.68
C ILE A 46 -4.39 6.84 20.39
N TRP A 47 -3.66 5.81 20.82
CA TRP A 47 -4.09 4.42 20.63
C TRP A 47 -5.46 4.16 21.26
N LYS A 48 -5.67 4.61 22.51
CA LYS A 48 -6.94 4.43 23.22
C LYS A 48 -8.14 5.07 22.51
N GLN A 49 -7.93 6.18 21.80
CA GLN A 49 -8.99 6.83 21.02
C GLN A 49 -9.38 6.03 19.76
N VAL A 50 -8.44 5.26 19.20
CA VAL A 50 -8.64 4.54 17.93
C VAL A 50 -8.76 3.02 18.08
N GLU A 51 -8.53 2.50 19.28
CA GLU A 51 -8.49 1.06 19.57
C GLU A 51 -9.81 0.36 19.19
N SER A 52 -10.94 1.03 19.35
CA SER A 52 -12.25 0.50 18.93
C SER A 52 -12.35 0.22 17.43
N PHE A 53 -11.56 0.90 16.60
CA PHE A 53 -11.52 0.67 15.16
C PHE A 53 -10.52 -0.43 14.77
N ALA A 54 -9.71 -0.94 15.70
CA ALA A 54 -8.69 -1.95 15.40
C ALA A 54 -9.30 -3.24 14.82
N GLU A 55 -10.51 -3.61 15.26
CA GLU A 55 -11.23 -4.78 14.73
C GLU A 55 -11.66 -4.60 13.26
N LEU A 56 -11.87 -3.37 12.81
CA LEU A 56 -12.24 -3.08 11.41
C LEU A 56 -11.05 -3.16 10.46
N ILE A 57 -9.82 -3.11 10.97
CA ILE A 57 -8.60 -3.16 10.15
C ILE A 57 -8.56 -4.48 9.36
N GLY A 58 -8.77 -5.62 10.01
CA GLY A 58 -8.74 -6.93 9.34
C GLY A 58 -9.70 -7.02 8.14
N PRO A 59 -11.02 -6.82 8.34
CA PRO A 59 -12.00 -6.80 7.25
C PRO A 59 -11.66 -5.78 6.15
N TYR A 60 -11.25 -4.56 6.52
CA TYR A 60 -10.87 -3.53 5.55
C TYR A 60 -9.69 -3.96 4.67
N TRP A 61 -8.62 -4.49 5.27
CA TRP A 61 -7.45 -4.96 4.53
C TRP A 61 -7.78 -6.17 3.65
N SER A 62 -8.63 -7.08 4.12
CA SER A 62 -9.11 -8.21 3.33
C SER A 62 -9.92 -7.76 2.12
N LEU A 63 -10.86 -6.81 2.30
CA LEU A 63 -11.60 -6.22 1.19
C LEU A 63 -10.65 -5.54 0.20
N ARG A 64 -9.73 -4.71 0.69
CA ARG A 64 -8.74 -4.06 -0.16
C ARG A 64 -7.89 -5.06 -0.94
N ALA A 65 -7.48 -6.17 -0.32
CA ALA A 65 -6.70 -7.21 -0.98
C ALA A 65 -7.51 -7.97 -2.04
N ALA A 66 -8.80 -8.22 -1.78
CA ALA A 66 -9.69 -8.90 -2.73
C ALA A 66 -10.06 -8.00 -3.93
N PHE A 67 -10.37 -6.72 -3.67
CA PHE A 67 -10.77 -5.77 -4.71
C PHE A 67 -9.60 -5.16 -5.47
N GLY A 68 -8.40 -5.12 -4.89
CA GLY A 68 -7.22 -4.54 -5.52
C GLY A 68 -6.97 -5.03 -6.95
N PRO A 69 -6.87 -6.37 -7.19
CA PRO A 69 -6.66 -6.92 -8.53
C PRO A 69 -7.81 -6.64 -9.50
N LEU A 70 -9.05 -6.61 -9.01
CA LEU A 70 -10.23 -6.31 -9.83
C LEU A 70 -10.20 -4.86 -10.29
N LEU A 71 -9.98 -3.92 -9.37
CA LEU A 71 -9.90 -2.49 -9.68
C LEU A 71 -8.75 -2.19 -10.63
N GLU A 72 -7.59 -2.84 -10.45
CA GLU A 72 -6.46 -2.71 -11.36
C GLU A 72 -6.84 -3.17 -12.77
N THR A 73 -7.49 -4.32 -12.91
CA THR A 73 -7.95 -4.84 -14.20
C THR A 73 -8.97 -3.90 -14.86
N PHE A 74 -9.95 -3.39 -14.12
CA PHE A 74 -10.94 -2.46 -14.65
C PHE A 74 -10.30 -1.16 -15.15
N LEU A 75 -9.39 -0.58 -14.38
CA LEU A 75 -8.69 0.65 -14.78
C LEU A 75 -7.82 0.42 -16.02
N LEU A 76 -7.11 -0.70 -16.12
CA LEU A 76 -6.30 -1.01 -17.29
C LEU A 76 -7.15 -1.25 -18.54
N LEU A 77 -8.28 -1.93 -18.40
CA LEU A 77 -9.22 -2.14 -19.51
C LEU A 77 -9.86 -0.83 -19.98
N ASP A 78 -10.33 0.01 -19.05
CA ASP A 78 -10.88 1.34 -19.37
C ASP A 78 -9.88 2.16 -20.20
N ARG A 79 -8.61 2.22 -19.76
CA ARG A 79 -7.55 2.94 -20.48
C ARG A 79 -7.19 2.31 -21.82
N LEU A 80 -7.22 0.98 -21.93
CA LEU A 80 -6.98 0.29 -23.19
C LEU A 80 -8.09 0.61 -24.20
N LEU A 81 -9.35 0.51 -23.78
CA LEU A 81 -10.50 0.77 -24.64
C LEU A 81 -10.51 2.23 -25.12
N PHE A 82 -10.27 3.18 -24.23
CA PHE A 82 -10.13 4.60 -24.60
C PHE A 82 -9.09 4.84 -25.70
N LEU A 83 -7.97 4.10 -25.69
CA LEU A 83 -6.94 4.21 -26.71
C LEU A 83 -7.35 3.53 -28.03
N GLN A 84 -8.06 2.40 -27.96
CA GLN A 84 -8.54 1.68 -29.13
C GLN A 84 -9.69 2.41 -29.84
N GLU A 85 -10.46 3.23 -29.11
CA GLU A 85 -11.49 4.10 -29.67
C GLU A 85 -10.93 5.21 -30.59
N GLN A 86 -9.62 5.50 -30.54
CA GLN A 86 -8.96 6.48 -31.44
C GLN A 86 -8.82 5.98 -32.89
N GLY A 87 -9.40 4.81 -33.22
CA GLY A 87 -9.45 4.24 -34.56
C GLY A 87 -8.06 3.87 -35.09
N SER A 88 -7.90 3.87 -36.43
CA SER A 88 -6.68 3.44 -37.11
C SER A 88 -5.43 4.30 -36.86
N SER A 89 -5.50 5.29 -35.97
CA SER A 89 -4.40 6.18 -35.63
C SER A 89 -3.47 5.59 -34.55
N ILE A 90 -3.98 4.68 -33.72
CA ILE A 90 -3.25 4.11 -32.58
C ILE A 90 -3.51 2.61 -32.51
N GLU A 91 -2.43 1.83 -32.42
CA GLU A 91 -2.46 0.42 -32.07
C GLU A 91 -2.11 0.29 -30.58
N ALA A 92 -3.08 -0.14 -29.76
CA ALA A 92 -2.90 -0.28 -28.32
C ALA A 92 -3.13 -1.73 -27.85
N VAL A 93 -2.21 -2.23 -27.04
CA VAL A 93 -2.23 -3.58 -26.48
C VAL A 93 -1.89 -3.58 -25.00
N MET A 94 -2.40 -4.57 -24.28
CA MET A 94 -2.12 -4.80 -22.86
C MET A 94 -1.27 -6.07 -22.72
N LEU A 95 -0.12 -5.98 -22.05
CA LEU A 95 0.86 -7.07 -21.97
C LEU A 95 1.35 -7.31 -20.54
N PRO A 96 1.42 -8.56 -20.07
CA PRO A 96 2.08 -8.90 -18.83
C PRO A 96 3.61 -8.81 -19.01
N ILE A 97 4.24 -7.86 -18.34
CA ILE A 97 5.70 -7.62 -18.39
C ILE A 97 6.46 -8.29 -17.22
N PHE A 98 5.77 -8.65 -16.14
CA PHE A 98 6.37 -9.31 -14.98
C PHE A 98 5.59 -10.56 -14.54
N ASN A 99 6.25 -11.40 -13.74
CA ASN A 99 5.56 -12.48 -13.03
C ASN A 99 4.68 -11.87 -11.92
N PRO A 100 3.36 -12.14 -11.90
CA PRO A 100 2.46 -11.58 -10.89
C PRO A 100 2.82 -11.99 -9.45
N ALA A 101 3.52 -13.12 -9.27
CA ALA A 101 4.01 -13.55 -7.96
C ALA A 101 5.17 -12.70 -7.44
N LEU A 102 5.95 -12.06 -8.33
CA LEU A 102 7.07 -11.19 -7.96
C LEU A 102 6.63 -9.72 -7.83
N SER A 103 5.73 -9.29 -8.70
CA SER A 103 5.12 -7.96 -8.65
C SER A 103 3.66 -8.07 -9.06
N PRO A 104 2.69 -7.79 -8.17
CA PRO A 104 1.28 -7.78 -8.53
C PRO A 104 0.95 -6.77 -9.64
N ARG A 105 1.72 -5.67 -9.71
CA ARG A 105 1.66 -4.69 -10.81
C ARG A 105 2.53 -5.19 -11.96
N ASN A 106 1.99 -6.10 -12.75
CA ASN A 106 2.75 -6.77 -13.80
C ASN A 106 2.27 -6.48 -15.23
N VAL A 107 1.23 -5.68 -15.40
CA VAL A 107 0.64 -5.42 -16.72
C VAL A 107 0.97 -4.01 -17.17
N ALA A 108 1.34 -3.85 -18.45
CA ALA A 108 1.56 -2.57 -19.09
C ALA A 108 0.65 -2.40 -20.31
N ILE A 109 0.24 -1.16 -20.58
CA ILE A 109 -0.42 -0.77 -21.82
C ILE A 109 0.64 -0.17 -22.74
N ILE A 110 0.77 -0.72 -23.94
CA ILE A 110 1.65 -0.21 -24.98
C ILE A 110 0.77 0.33 -26.10
N ALA A 111 0.97 1.62 -26.43
CA ALA A 111 0.28 2.27 -27.53
C ALA A 111 1.29 2.78 -28.55
N LYS A 112 1.08 2.43 -29.82
CA LYS A 112 1.90 2.85 -30.95
C LYS A 112 1.05 3.70 -31.88
N LYS A 113 1.48 4.94 -32.12
CA LYS A 113 0.89 5.79 -33.15
C LYS A 113 1.25 5.25 -34.53
N LEU A 114 0.25 5.00 -35.36
CA LEU A 114 0.43 4.62 -36.75
C LEU A 114 0.56 5.90 -37.58
N THR A 115 1.77 6.17 -38.10
CA THR A 115 1.95 7.23 -39.09
C THR A 115 1.33 6.75 -40.39
N GLN A 116 0.22 7.38 -40.80
CA GLN A 116 -0.30 7.16 -42.15
C GLN A 116 0.74 7.70 -43.15
N MET A 117 1.21 6.84 -44.05
CA MET A 117 2.01 7.22 -45.22
C MET A 117 1.12 7.87 -46.27
#